data_AF-A0A5N4CFJ6-F1
#
_entry.id   AF-A0A5N4CFJ6-F1
#
_cell.length_a   1.000
_cell.length_b   1.000
_cell.length_c   1.000
_cell.angle_alpha   90.00
_cell.angle_beta   90.00
_cell.angle_gamma   90.00
#
_symmetry.space_group_name_H-M   'P 1'
#
loop_
_entity.id
_entity.type
_entity.pdbx_description
1 polymer ?
#
loop_
_entity_poly.entity_id
_entity_poly.type
_entity_poly.pdbx_seq_one_letter_code
_entity_poly.pdbx_strand_id
1 'polypeptide(L)'
;MAAAGTPGPPVLKGVVAYVEVWSANGTENYSKTFTNQLVDMGAKVSKTFNKQVTHVVFKDGYWSTWDKARRRGLKLVSVLWVEK
;
A
#
# COMPACT_ATOMS: atom_id res chain seq x y z
N MET A 1 -5.62 24.99 -16.81
CA MET A 1 -5.87 23.56 -16.51
C MET A 1 -4.57 22.82 -16.77
N ALA A 2 -3.87 22.38 -15.71
CA ALA A 2 -2.55 21.74 -15.84
C ALA A 2 -2.68 20.41 -16.61
N ALA A 3 -1.78 20.19 -17.57
CA ALA A 3 -1.69 18.95 -18.31
C ALA A 3 -1.38 17.80 -17.34
N ALA A 4 -2.22 16.78 -17.30
CA ALA A 4 -1.94 15.54 -16.60
C ALA A 4 -0.67 14.93 -17.21
N GLY A 5 0.45 15.02 -16.49
CA GLY A 5 1.71 14.43 -16.89
C GLY A 5 1.50 12.94 -17.14
N THR A 6 1.96 12.46 -18.29
CA THR A 6 1.92 11.06 -18.69
C THR A 6 2.46 10.19 -17.54
N PRO A 7 1.75 9.13 -17.10
CA PRO A 7 2.29 8.24 -16.09
C PRO A 7 3.62 7.68 -16.61
N GLY A 8 4.71 7.89 -15.87
CA GLY A 8 5.99 7.27 -16.17
C GLY A 8 5.85 5.74 -16.22
N PRO A 9 6.85 5.02 -16.74
CA PRO A 9 6.80 3.57 -16.81
C PRO A 9 6.44 2.96 -15.45
N PRO A 10 5.63 1.88 -15.42
CA PRO A 10 5.10 1.32 -14.18
C PRO A 10 6.22 0.78 -13.29
N VAL A 11 6.61 1.57 -12.30
CA VAL A 11 7.73 1.31 -11.38
C VAL A 11 7.45 0.10 -10.48
N LEU A 12 6.17 -0.14 -10.15
CA LEU A 12 5.74 -1.18 -9.21
C LEU A 12 5.13 -2.41 -9.91
N LYS A 13 5.49 -2.66 -11.17
CA LYS A 13 5.00 -3.85 -11.90
C LYS A 13 5.40 -5.14 -11.16
N GLY A 14 4.40 -5.99 -10.91
CA GLY A 14 4.59 -7.26 -10.19
C GLY A 14 4.37 -7.17 -8.68
N VAL A 15 4.24 -5.97 -8.12
CA VAL A 15 3.83 -5.78 -6.73
C VAL A 15 2.35 -6.11 -6.58
N VAL A 16 2.05 -6.96 -5.59
CA VAL A 16 0.71 -7.14 -5.05
C VAL A 16 0.71 -6.59 -3.63
N ALA A 17 0.05 -5.45 -3.43
CA ALA A 17 0.03 -4.72 -2.16
C ALA A 17 -1.25 -4.97 -1.38
N TYR A 18 -1.14 -5.01 -0.07
CA TYR A 18 -2.23 -4.77 0.88
C TYR A 18 -1.95 -3.44 1.58
N VAL A 19 -2.98 -2.63 1.78
CA VAL A 19 -2.82 -1.27 2.33
C VAL A 19 -3.66 -1.16 3.59
N GLU A 20 -3.00 -0.80 4.69
CA GLU A 20 -3.65 -0.55 5.97
C GLU A 20 -3.01 0.68 6.62
N VAL A 21 -3.62 1.83 6.32
CA VAL A 21 -3.14 3.15 6.74
C VAL A 21 -4.25 3.85 7.50
N TRP A 22 -3.99 4.14 8.76
CA TRP A 22 -4.90 4.81 9.66
C TRP A 22 -4.27 6.08 10.27
N SER A 23 -5.13 6.92 10.84
CA SER A 23 -4.71 7.97 11.78
C SER A 23 -4.17 7.33 13.07
N ALA A 24 -3.32 8.05 13.79
CA ALA A 24 -2.70 7.54 15.03
C ALA A 24 -3.74 7.20 16.12
N ASN A 25 -4.91 7.85 16.09
CA ASN A 25 -6.03 7.57 16.99
C ASN A 25 -6.98 6.46 16.46
N GLY A 26 -6.70 5.88 15.28
CA GLY A 26 -7.45 4.75 14.71
C GLY A 26 -8.85 5.09 14.19
N THR A 27 -9.22 6.36 14.07
CA THR A 27 -10.57 6.77 13.66
C THR A 27 -10.71 6.96 12.15
N GLU A 28 -9.65 7.38 11.47
CA GLU A 28 -9.67 7.72 10.06
C GLU A 28 -8.84 6.72 9.26
N ASN A 29 -9.43 6.21 8.17
CA ASN A 29 -8.76 5.28 7.28
C ASN A 29 -8.37 5.98 5.98
N TYR A 30 -7.06 6.08 5.74
CA TYR A 30 -6.50 6.72 4.53
C TYR A 30 -6.05 5.71 3.47
N SER A 31 -6.34 4.42 3.65
CA SER A 31 -5.84 3.35 2.78
C SER A 31 -6.26 3.53 1.31
N LYS A 32 -7.39 4.19 1.05
CA LYS A 32 -7.88 4.47 -0.31
C LYS A 32 -6.94 5.39 -1.09
N THR A 33 -6.37 6.41 -0.45
CA THR A 33 -5.46 7.36 -1.11
C THR A 33 -4.19 6.64 -1.61
N PHE A 34 -3.57 5.84 -0.73
CA PHE A 34 -2.38 5.07 -1.06
C PHE A 34 -2.69 3.92 -2.05
N THR A 35 -3.89 3.34 -2.00
CA THR A 35 -4.33 2.36 -2.98
C THR A 35 -4.32 2.95 -4.40
N ASN A 36 -4.85 4.15 -4.58
CA ASN A 36 -4.88 4.80 -5.90
C ASN A 36 -3.46 5.09 -6.40
N GLN A 37 -2.60 5.65 -5.55
CA GLN A 37 -1.20 5.92 -5.90
C GLN A 37 -0.44 4.66 -6.34
N LEU A 38 -0.62 3.54 -5.62
CA LEU A 38 0.00 2.26 -5.98
C LEU A 38 -0.50 1.73 -7.32
N VAL A 39 -1.79 1.87 -7.61
CA VAL A 39 -2.38 1.49 -8.90
C VAL A 39 -1.82 2.37 -10.03
N ASP A 40 -1.72 3.68 -9.81
CA ASP A 40 -1.14 4.63 -10.78
C ASP A 40 0.34 4.32 -11.08
N MET A 41 1.07 3.75 -10.11
CA MET A 41 2.44 3.26 -10.27
C MET A 41 2.55 1.84 -10.86
N GLY A 42 1.43 1.20 -11.18
CA GLY A 42 1.36 -0.11 -11.84
C GLY A 42 1.33 -1.33 -10.90
N ALA A 43 1.12 -1.14 -9.60
CA ALA A 43 0.92 -2.24 -8.66
C ALA A 43 -0.52 -2.79 -8.72
N LYS A 44 -0.71 -4.03 -8.28
CA LYS A 44 -2.03 -4.60 -7.97
C LYS A 44 -2.30 -4.41 -6.49
N VAL A 45 -3.48 -3.89 -6.13
CA VAL A 45 -3.88 -3.76 -4.71
C VAL A 45 -4.96 -4.78 -4.39
N SER A 46 -4.74 -5.56 -3.33
CA SER A 46 -5.71 -6.53 -2.84
C SER A 46 -6.56 -5.93 -1.73
N LYS A 47 -7.87 -6.16 -1.79
CA LYS A 47 -8.81 -5.77 -0.72
C LYS A 47 -8.64 -6.58 0.56
N THR A 48 -8.04 -7.77 0.47
CA THR A 48 -7.86 -8.68 1.61
C THR A 48 -6.41 -9.09 1.73
N PHE A 49 -5.98 -9.35 2.95
CA PHE A 49 -4.64 -9.87 3.20
C PHE A 49 -4.55 -11.37 2.86
N ASN A 50 -4.47 -11.67 1.56
CA ASN A 50 -4.42 -13.01 1.00
C ASN A 50 -2.98 -13.51 0.73
N LYS A 51 -2.86 -14.73 0.18
CA LYS A 51 -1.55 -15.39 -0.08
C LYS A 51 -0.72 -14.73 -1.19
N GLN A 52 -1.34 -14.00 -2.11
CA GLN A 52 -0.67 -13.34 -3.23
C GLN A 52 -0.01 -12.02 -2.83
N VAL A 53 -0.35 -11.47 -1.67
CA VAL A 53 0.24 -10.23 -1.16
C VAL A 53 1.75 -10.39 -0.98
N THR A 54 2.49 -9.44 -1.55
CA THR A 54 3.96 -9.34 -1.50
C THR A 54 4.43 -8.19 -0.63
N HIS A 55 3.66 -7.10 -0.61
CA HIS A 55 3.95 -5.86 0.10
C HIS A 55 2.77 -5.46 0.98
N VAL A 56 3.06 -4.92 2.16
CA VAL A 56 2.06 -4.34 3.05
C VAL A 56 2.48 -2.89 3.33
N VAL A 57 1.69 -1.94 2.83
CA VAL A 57 1.85 -0.53 3.17
C VAL A 57 1.11 -0.29 4.48
N PHE A 58 1.84 0.07 5.52
CA PHE A 58 1.33 0.07 6.89
C PHE A 58 1.63 1.38 7.61
N LYS A 59 0.62 1.92 8.28
CA LYS A 59 0.76 3.00 9.27
C LYS A 59 -0.41 2.94 10.24
N ASP A 60 -0.10 2.83 11.53
CA ASP A 60 -1.07 2.84 12.63
C ASP A 60 -2.24 1.83 12.46
N GLY A 61 -2.01 0.74 11.72
CA GLY A 61 -3.01 -0.30 11.48
C GLY A 61 -3.10 -1.32 12.62
N TYR A 62 -3.82 -2.41 12.36
CA TYR A 62 -3.98 -3.51 13.30
C TYR A 62 -2.68 -4.26 13.53
N TRP A 63 -2.40 -4.55 14.81
CA TRP A 63 -1.24 -5.35 15.20
C TRP A 63 -1.23 -6.74 14.55
N SER A 64 -2.42 -7.33 14.32
CA SER A 64 -2.56 -8.61 13.62
C SER A 64 -2.06 -8.55 12.18
N THR A 65 -2.27 -7.44 11.47
CA THR A 65 -1.73 -7.23 10.11
C THR A 65 -0.22 -7.15 10.16
N TRP A 66 0.33 -6.38 11.11
CA TRP A 66 1.78 -6.24 11.29
C TRP A 66 2.47 -7.58 11.59
N ASP A 67 1.96 -8.31 12.58
CA ASP A 67 2.49 -9.61 13.00
C ASP A 67 2.38 -10.64 11.86
N LYS A 68 1.24 -10.69 11.16
CA LYS A 68 1.04 -11.58 10.00
C LYS A 68 2.01 -11.27 8.86
N ALA A 69 2.28 -10.00 8.57
CA ALA A 69 3.23 -9.60 7.53
C ALA A 69 4.66 -10.04 7.89
N ARG A 70 5.06 -9.83 9.15
CA ARG A 70 6.38 -10.23 9.66
C ARG A 70 6.57 -11.74 9.64
N ARG A 71 5.60 -12.52 10.13
CA ARG A 71 5.66 -13.99 10.12
C ARG A 71 5.74 -14.59 8.71
N ARG A 72 5.10 -13.95 7.74
CA ARG A 72 5.13 -14.37 6.33
C ARG A 72 6.35 -13.86 5.55
N GLY A 73 7.23 -13.07 6.18
CA GLY A 73 8.40 -12.50 5.52
C GLY A 73 8.05 -11.52 4.39
N LEU A 74 6.88 -10.86 4.46
CA LEU A 74 6.46 -9.90 3.45
C LEU A 74 7.18 -8.57 3.63
N LYS A 75 7.24 -7.79 2.56
CA LYS A 75 7.79 -6.44 2.60
C LYS A 75 6.80 -5.51 3.30
N LEU A 76 7.04 -5.25 4.58
CA LEU A 76 6.30 -4.25 5.35
C LEU A 76 6.97 -2.89 5.16
N VAL A 77 6.24 -1.94 4.57
CA VAL A 77 6.76 -0.62 4.18
C VAL A 77 5.90 0.50 4.73
N SER A 78 6.51 1.66 4.97
CA SER A 78 5.80 2.87 5.41
C SER A 78 5.14 3.61 4.24
N VAL A 79 4.30 4.59 4.56
CA VAL A 79 3.67 5.46 3.56
C VAL A 79 4.69 6.27 2.73
N LEU A 80 5.86 6.58 3.30
CA LEU A 80 6.93 7.32 2.60
C LEU A 80 7.54 6.53 1.44
N TRP A 81 7.41 5.19 1.44
CA TRP A 81 7.84 4.37 0.32
C TRP A 81 6.96 4.57 -0.94
N VAL A 82 5.71 5.03 -0.75
CA VAL A 82 4.76 5.32 -1.83
C VAL A 82 4.93 6.75 -2.35
N GLU A 83 5.59 7.62 -1.60
CA GLU A 83 5.87 8.99 -2.04
C GLU A 83 6.82 8.98 -3.25
N LYS A 84 6.57 9.91 -4.18
CA LYS A 84 7.23 10.00 -5.47
C LYS A 84 8.25 11.13 -5.49
#